data_AF-A0AAU1CQ51-F1
#
_entry.id   AF-A0AAU1CQ51-F1
#
_cell.length_a   1.000
_cell.length_b   1.000
_cell.length_c   1.000
_cell.angle_alpha   90.00
_cell.angle_beta   90.00
_cell.angle_gamma   90.00
#
_symmetry.space_group_name_H-M   'P 1'
#
loop_
_entity.id
_entity.type
_entity.pdbx_description
1 polymer ?
#
loop_
_entity_poly.entity_id
_entity_poly.type
_entity_poly.pdbx_seq_one_letter_code
_entity_poly.pdbx_strand_id
1 'polypeptide(L)'
;MGKQLPDELVEVLDLIGIEWPQIDEDEIKASAKDYRHLAEGIRDAVKEGNNACSNIVAGKSKGKTVTAIDKRWGKLTTKDLTTFAKGCDDLAGALDDCADLIVGCKIAVITELSTTAAAATAGVIGMFFTAGLSGLLSAAAIAAARIAIHEAIDYAIDEITTIVSEKIEAKILSEIEKLFTDRLGSDDDADVKAVGSALMAQDLVIEFDEFDKASGDYKKTAKNFDEKKGSFKEGGGKRRSSLKKDSRFAKLGTAMDKAEDAVEKKSDEMVKTLEDHGGKIDKSKRSHEEHEKRRKREFEKCGDGKEVPMYLLNADGSVKELLPNGQTRNLSPNDSSGIKDILEGGTAAWRPQTPKEKKEYPVPLGRKGPKTVSQKIAPGSTDLSRATEIARFAKGDYKGTNFAAGRYVSPDTGKEMILVGDSGGPHSERSIGYPLLKHNRESGLKEIYTEREPCQLSPKCDQWLNMYFDPDLKVTHSADYDQSEKNLYRRDREHREYMGELEKRHKSQGAP
;
A
#
# COMPACT_ATOMS: atom_id res chain seq x y z
N MET A 1 13.39 -3.29 -45.96
CA MET A 1 14.52 -3.97 -46.60
C MET A 1 15.59 -2.93 -46.75
N GLY A 2 16.74 -3.17 -46.13
CA GLY A 2 17.87 -2.24 -46.12
C GLY A 2 18.34 -1.84 -47.51
N LYS A 3 19.01 -0.69 -47.58
CA LYS A 3 19.50 -0.07 -48.81
C LYS A 3 20.47 -1.02 -49.52
N GLN A 4 20.10 -1.34 -50.76
CA GLN A 4 20.84 -2.21 -51.67
C GLN A 4 21.79 -1.40 -52.55
N LEU A 5 22.83 -2.08 -53.04
CA LEU A 5 23.75 -1.53 -54.01
C LEU A 5 23.05 -1.46 -55.39
N PRO A 6 23.14 -0.32 -56.12
CA PRO A 6 22.70 -0.25 -57.52
C PRO A 6 23.44 -1.26 -58.40
N ASP A 7 22.74 -1.89 -59.35
CA ASP A 7 23.27 -2.97 -60.20
C ASP A 7 24.57 -2.58 -60.94
N GLU A 8 24.66 -1.33 -61.39
CA GLU A 8 25.84 -0.79 -62.10
C GLU A 8 27.11 -0.70 -61.22
N LEU A 9 26.94 -0.66 -59.89
CA LEU A 9 28.05 -0.58 -58.94
C LEU A 9 28.46 -1.96 -58.40
N VAL A 10 27.65 -3.00 -58.62
CA VAL A 10 27.96 -4.39 -58.22
C VAL A 10 29.23 -4.87 -58.92
N GLU A 11 29.33 -4.65 -60.24
CA GLU A 11 30.51 -5.03 -61.02
C GLU A 11 31.78 -4.30 -60.58
N VAL A 12 31.64 -3.02 -60.16
CA VAL A 12 32.74 -2.21 -59.64
C VAL A 12 33.17 -2.70 -58.26
N LEU A 13 32.22 -3.06 -57.41
CA LEU A 13 32.46 -3.59 -56.07
C LEU A 13 33.13 -4.98 -56.13
N ASP A 14 32.70 -5.85 -57.05
CA ASP A 14 33.29 -7.17 -57.30
C ASP A 14 34.71 -7.07 -57.88
N LEU A 15 34.95 -6.11 -58.78
CA LEU A 15 36.27 -5.84 -59.35
C LEU A 15 37.28 -5.36 -58.29
N ILE A 16 36.82 -4.50 -57.38
CA ILE A 16 37.61 -4.00 -56.26
C ILE A 16 37.59 -5.02 -55.11
N GLY A 17 36.73 -6.04 -55.14
CA GLY A 17 36.57 -7.10 -54.15
C GLY A 17 36.38 -6.56 -52.72
N ILE A 18 35.45 -5.60 -52.59
CA ILE A 18 34.91 -5.11 -51.32
C ILE A 18 33.58 -5.83 -51.07
N GLU A 19 33.34 -6.33 -49.86
CA GLU A 19 32.03 -6.89 -49.51
C GLU A 19 31.08 -5.79 -49.04
N TRP A 20 29.90 -5.71 -49.66
CA TRP A 20 28.85 -4.77 -49.27
C TRP A 20 28.33 -5.10 -47.85
N PRO A 21 28.16 -4.10 -46.96
CA PRO A 21 27.61 -4.35 -45.63
C PRO A 21 26.20 -4.94 -45.68
N GLN A 22 26.05 -6.17 -45.18
CA GLN A 22 24.79 -6.93 -45.23
C GLN A 22 23.81 -6.59 -44.11
N ILE A 23 24.17 -5.63 -43.24
CA ILE A 23 23.32 -5.13 -42.17
C ILE A 23 22.07 -4.45 -42.75
N ASP A 24 20.89 -4.76 -42.19
CA ASP A 24 19.62 -4.15 -42.59
C ASP A 24 19.24 -3.05 -41.59
N GLU A 25 19.39 -1.78 -42.00
CA GLU A 25 19.03 -0.62 -41.18
C GLU A 25 17.53 -0.53 -40.86
N ASP A 26 16.65 -1.09 -41.70
CA ASP A 26 15.21 -1.08 -41.44
C ASP A 26 14.87 -2.05 -40.32
N GLU A 27 15.59 -3.17 -40.22
CA GLU A 27 15.46 -4.10 -39.10
C GLU A 27 15.94 -3.46 -37.78
N ILE A 28 16.97 -2.62 -37.82
CA ILE A 28 17.41 -1.83 -36.65
C ILE A 28 16.35 -0.78 -36.27
N LYS A 29 15.77 -0.07 -37.25
CA LYS A 29 14.67 0.88 -37.00
C LYS A 29 13.40 0.18 -36.52
N ALA A 30 13.12 -1.03 -36.97
CA ALA A 30 12.04 -1.86 -36.44
C ALA A 30 12.31 -2.22 -34.97
N SER A 31 13.56 -2.55 -34.64
CA SER A 31 13.98 -2.78 -33.25
C SER A 31 13.73 -1.56 -32.37
N ALA A 32 14.08 -0.36 -32.83
CA ALA A 32 13.82 0.90 -32.13
C ALA A 32 12.32 1.12 -31.89
N LYS A 33 11.46 0.77 -32.85
CA LYS A 33 10.00 0.83 -32.70
C LYS A 33 9.49 -0.14 -31.62
N ASP A 34 10.04 -1.36 -31.55
CA ASP A 34 9.66 -2.33 -30.52
C ASP A 34 9.96 -1.80 -29.11
N TYR A 35 11.14 -1.20 -28.90
CA TYR A 35 11.50 -0.58 -27.61
C TYR A 35 10.56 0.58 -27.24
N ARG A 36 10.17 1.42 -28.21
CA ARG A 36 9.18 2.49 -27.96
C ARG A 36 7.80 1.95 -27.63
N HIS A 37 7.36 0.91 -28.33
CA HIS A 37 6.08 0.26 -28.06
C HIS A 37 6.06 -0.37 -26.65
N LEU A 38 7.17 -0.95 -26.22
CA LEU A 38 7.33 -1.42 -24.84
C LEU A 38 7.30 -0.25 -23.84
N ALA A 39 8.00 0.85 -24.12
CA ALA A 39 7.97 2.06 -23.30
C ALA A 39 6.56 2.63 -23.14
N GLU A 40 5.77 2.66 -24.22
CA GLU A 40 4.35 3.00 -24.18
C GLU A 40 3.56 2.03 -23.30
N GLY A 41 3.81 0.73 -23.40
CA GLY A 41 3.22 -0.26 -22.50
C GLY A 41 3.52 0.00 -21.03
N ILE A 42 4.75 0.41 -20.70
CA ILE A 42 5.13 0.77 -19.32
C ILE A 42 4.33 1.99 -18.86
N ARG A 43 4.22 3.03 -19.70
CA ARG A 43 3.46 4.25 -19.38
C ARG A 43 1.96 3.98 -19.22
N ASP A 44 1.39 3.12 -20.06
CA ASP A 44 0.00 2.68 -19.92
C ASP A 44 -0.21 1.94 -18.61
N ALA A 45 0.71 1.05 -18.24
CA ALA A 45 0.63 0.34 -16.96
C ALA A 45 0.71 1.30 -15.75
N VAL A 46 1.55 2.34 -15.82
CA VAL A 46 1.58 3.41 -14.81
C VAL A 46 0.23 4.12 -14.73
N LYS A 47 -0.35 4.49 -15.87
CA LYS A 47 -1.65 5.19 -15.93
C LYS A 47 -2.79 4.32 -15.39
N GLU A 48 -2.88 3.07 -15.83
CA GLU A 48 -3.89 2.12 -15.38
C GLU A 48 -3.74 1.83 -13.88
N GLY A 49 -2.52 1.63 -13.39
CA GLY A 49 -2.28 1.42 -11.97
C GLY A 49 -2.53 2.67 -11.11
N ASN A 50 -2.29 3.89 -11.62
CA ASN A 50 -2.68 5.14 -10.95
C ASN A 50 -4.20 5.21 -10.78
N ASN A 51 -4.96 4.82 -11.81
CA ASN A 51 -6.41 4.77 -11.74
C ASN A 51 -6.89 3.72 -10.71
N ALA A 52 -6.28 2.54 -10.71
CA ALA A 52 -6.56 1.48 -9.73
C ALA A 52 -6.30 1.95 -8.29
N CYS A 53 -5.17 2.62 -8.04
CA CYS A 53 -4.84 3.21 -6.74
C CYS A 53 -5.85 4.29 -6.33
N SER A 54 -6.19 5.18 -7.26
CA SER A 54 -7.10 6.30 -7.02
C SER A 54 -8.51 5.82 -6.64
N ASN A 55 -8.97 4.68 -7.16
CA ASN A 55 -10.25 4.07 -6.78
C ASN A 55 -10.32 3.73 -5.27
N ILE A 56 -9.19 3.37 -4.64
CA ILE A 56 -9.13 3.13 -3.18
C ILE A 56 -8.90 4.45 -2.44
N VAL A 57 -7.93 5.26 -2.89
CA VAL A 57 -7.45 6.44 -2.15
C VAL A 57 -8.46 7.59 -2.15
N ALA A 58 -9.15 7.81 -3.27
CA ALA A 58 -10.19 8.82 -3.40
C ALA A 58 -11.60 8.26 -3.14
N GLY A 59 -11.69 6.97 -2.83
CA GLY A 59 -12.93 6.27 -2.51
C GLY A 59 -13.47 6.59 -1.12
N LYS A 60 -14.38 5.74 -0.65
CA LYS A 60 -14.91 5.80 0.72
C LYS A 60 -13.96 5.14 1.72
N SER A 61 -13.04 4.31 1.24
CA SER A 61 -12.05 3.67 2.09
C SER A 61 -11.10 4.70 2.73
N LYS A 62 -10.88 4.60 4.04
CA LYS A 62 -10.00 5.45 4.84
C LYS A 62 -9.19 4.64 5.84
N GLY A 63 -8.07 5.20 6.27
CA GLY A 63 -7.21 4.63 7.29
C GLY A 63 -5.80 4.29 6.79
N LYS A 64 -4.96 3.84 7.72
CA LYS A 64 -3.52 3.61 7.50
C LYS A 64 -3.22 2.57 6.40
N THR A 65 -4.13 1.62 6.16
CA THR A 65 -4.03 0.64 5.06
C THR A 65 -4.07 1.32 3.69
N VAL A 66 -4.98 2.29 3.50
CA VAL A 66 -5.11 3.06 2.24
C VAL A 66 -3.85 3.91 2.01
N THR A 67 -3.35 4.57 3.05
CA THR A 67 -2.09 5.34 2.99
C THR A 67 -0.87 4.47 2.66
N ALA A 68 -0.82 3.24 3.18
CA ALA A 68 0.27 2.31 2.87
C ALA A 68 0.22 1.83 1.41
N ILE A 69 -0.97 1.58 0.87
CA ILE A 69 -1.18 1.26 -0.55
C ILE A 69 -0.70 2.42 -1.42
N ASP A 70 -1.16 3.64 -1.14
CA ASP A 70 -0.80 4.86 -1.86
C ASP A 70 0.72 5.09 -1.85
N LYS A 71 1.35 5.04 -0.67
CA LYS A 71 2.81 5.22 -0.54
C LYS A 71 3.59 4.15 -1.30
N ARG A 72 3.13 2.89 -1.27
CA ARG A 72 3.78 1.78 -1.98
C ARG A 72 3.65 1.94 -3.49
N TRP A 73 2.50 2.38 -3.98
CA TRP A 73 2.27 2.65 -5.40
C TRP A 73 2.99 3.90 -5.88
N GLY A 74 3.02 4.97 -5.09
CA GLY A 74 3.76 6.20 -5.39
C GLY A 74 5.26 5.97 -5.54
N LYS A 75 5.89 5.18 -4.66
CA LYS A 75 7.30 4.76 -4.80
C LYS A 75 7.56 4.01 -6.13
N LEU A 76 6.56 3.25 -6.57
CA LEU A 76 6.60 2.42 -7.76
C LEU A 76 6.62 3.23 -9.06
N THR A 77 5.70 4.18 -9.17
CA THR A 77 5.45 4.93 -10.40
C THR A 77 6.42 6.08 -10.61
N THR A 78 6.78 6.78 -9.54
CA THR A 78 7.58 8.02 -9.64
C THR A 78 9.05 7.78 -9.92
N LYS A 79 9.62 6.62 -9.54
CA LYS A 79 11.05 6.36 -9.68
C LYS A 79 11.35 5.25 -10.69
N ASP A 80 10.85 4.04 -10.46
CA ASP A 80 11.33 2.87 -11.20
C ASP A 80 10.67 2.75 -12.57
N LEU A 81 9.34 2.81 -12.65
CA LEU A 81 8.61 2.61 -13.92
C LEU A 81 8.86 3.74 -14.92
N THR A 82 8.96 4.98 -14.43
CA THR A 82 9.27 6.14 -15.29
C THR A 82 10.70 6.05 -15.83
N THR A 83 11.67 5.66 -14.99
CA THR A 83 13.05 5.43 -15.43
C THR A 83 13.15 4.26 -16.40
N PHE A 84 12.35 3.20 -16.19
CA PHE A 84 12.34 2.06 -17.11
C PHE A 84 11.83 2.42 -18.50
N ALA A 85 10.70 3.13 -18.59
CA ALA A 85 10.16 3.62 -19.86
C ALA A 85 11.18 4.51 -20.58
N LYS A 86 11.83 5.41 -19.85
CA LYS A 86 12.89 6.27 -20.39
C LYS A 86 14.09 5.47 -20.89
N GLY A 87 14.54 4.46 -20.15
CA GLY A 87 15.62 3.57 -20.59
C GLY A 87 15.30 2.88 -21.92
N CYS A 88 14.05 2.44 -22.10
CA CYS A 88 13.59 1.88 -23.38
C CYS A 88 13.59 2.94 -24.51
N ASP A 89 13.16 4.18 -24.24
CA ASP A 89 13.25 5.27 -25.23
C ASP A 89 14.71 5.60 -25.60
N ASP A 90 15.61 5.62 -24.61
CA ASP A 90 17.02 5.90 -24.80
C ASP A 90 17.70 4.79 -25.64
N LEU A 91 17.32 3.51 -25.43
CA LEU A 91 17.73 2.40 -26.30
C LEU A 91 17.21 2.60 -27.72
N ALA A 92 15.93 2.93 -27.88
CA ALA A 92 15.35 3.19 -29.20
C ALA A 92 16.07 4.35 -29.92
N GLY A 93 16.42 5.42 -29.21
CA GLY A 93 17.20 6.52 -29.75
C GLY A 93 18.59 6.09 -30.21
N ALA A 94 19.31 5.29 -29.41
CA ALA A 94 20.62 4.77 -29.79
C ALA A 94 20.57 3.86 -31.04
N LEU A 95 19.48 3.11 -31.21
CA LEU A 95 19.27 2.27 -32.40
C LEU A 95 18.94 3.09 -33.65
N ASP A 96 18.14 4.16 -33.52
CA ASP A 96 17.92 5.08 -34.63
C ASP A 96 19.21 5.80 -35.04
N ASP A 97 20.00 6.27 -34.07
CA ASP A 97 21.32 6.87 -34.33
C ASP A 97 22.21 5.89 -35.11
N CYS A 98 22.23 4.62 -34.69
CA CYS A 98 22.98 3.56 -35.38
C CYS A 98 22.50 3.33 -36.82
N ALA A 99 21.19 3.21 -37.01
CA ALA A 99 20.62 2.99 -38.33
C ALA A 99 20.89 4.16 -39.29
N ASP A 100 20.79 5.40 -38.79
CA ASP A 100 21.07 6.60 -39.59
C ASP A 100 22.56 6.72 -39.94
N LEU A 101 23.46 6.35 -39.03
CA LEU A 101 24.90 6.28 -39.30
C LEU A 101 25.22 5.22 -40.36
N ILE A 102 24.63 4.02 -40.28
CA ILE A 102 24.78 2.95 -41.28
C ILE A 102 24.30 3.41 -42.67
N VAL A 103 23.13 4.06 -42.74
CA VAL A 103 22.60 4.61 -43.99
C VAL A 103 23.53 5.67 -44.55
N GLY A 104 24.05 6.57 -43.70
CA GLY A 104 25.02 7.59 -44.08
C GLY A 104 26.27 6.99 -44.71
N CYS A 105 26.87 5.98 -44.05
CA CYS A 105 28.03 5.26 -44.59
C CYS A 105 27.73 4.57 -45.92
N LYS A 106 26.60 3.87 -46.04
CA LYS A 106 26.19 3.22 -47.31
C LYS A 106 26.05 4.24 -48.45
N ILE A 107 25.48 5.42 -48.19
CA ILE A 107 25.34 6.49 -49.19
C ILE A 107 26.71 7.06 -49.58
N ALA A 108 27.61 7.28 -48.61
CA ALA A 108 28.96 7.77 -48.87
C ALA A 108 29.75 6.79 -49.76
N VAL A 109 29.67 5.49 -49.47
CA VAL A 109 30.28 4.43 -50.28
C VAL A 109 29.69 4.40 -51.69
N ILE A 110 28.36 4.44 -51.85
CA ILE A 110 27.70 4.50 -53.17
C ILE A 110 28.19 5.72 -53.96
N THR A 111 28.30 6.88 -53.31
CA THR A 111 28.74 8.12 -53.96
C THR A 111 30.18 8.01 -54.44
N GLU A 112 31.10 7.50 -53.62
CA GLU A 112 32.50 7.29 -54.01
C GLU A 112 32.67 6.21 -55.09
N LEU A 113 31.90 5.12 -55.03
CA LEU A 113 31.91 4.11 -56.08
C LEU A 113 31.39 4.69 -57.41
N SER A 114 30.35 5.54 -57.35
CA SER A 114 29.81 6.21 -58.53
C SER A 114 30.78 7.20 -59.14
N THR A 115 31.47 8.01 -58.32
CA THR A 115 32.51 8.93 -58.82
C THR A 115 33.71 8.17 -59.34
N THR A 116 34.10 7.06 -58.71
CA THR A 116 35.17 6.17 -59.16
C THR A 116 34.81 5.49 -60.48
N ALA A 117 33.57 5.03 -60.67
CA ALA A 117 33.10 4.47 -61.92
C ALA A 117 33.07 5.52 -63.04
N ALA A 118 32.56 6.73 -62.76
CA ALA A 118 32.60 7.86 -63.69
C ALA A 118 34.03 8.29 -64.02
N ALA A 119 34.94 8.19 -63.05
CA ALA A 119 36.34 8.51 -63.24
C ALA A 119 37.16 7.33 -63.77
N ALA A 120 36.67 6.09 -63.77
CA ALA A 120 37.31 4.98 -64.50
C ALA A 120 37.22 5.20 -66.02
N THR A 121 36.22 5.96 -66.50
CA THR A 121 36.17 6.55 -67.84
C THR A 121 37.15 7.73 -68.06
N ALA A 122 37.80 8.26 -67.01
CA ALA A 122 38.65 9.47 -67.07
C ALA A 122 39.99 9.43 -66.26
N GLY A 123 40.35 8.32 -65.61
CA GLY A 123 41.64 8.08 -64.95
C GLY A 123 41.94 8.71 -63.58
N VAL A 124 40.97 9.07 -62.71
CA VAL A 124 41.27 9.68 -61.38
C VAL A 124 40.42 9.10 -60.24
N ILE A 125 41.01 8.37 -59.29
CA ILE A 125 40.27 7.68 -58.21
C ILE A 125 40.71 8.17 -56.83
N GLY A 126 39.75 8.57 -55.99
CA GLY A 126 39.89 8.68 -54.53
C GLY A 126 40.54 9.97 -54.01
N MET A 127 39.72 10.93 -53.57
CA MET A 127 40.23 12.16 -52.91
C MET A 127 39.48 12.57 -51.64
N PHE A 128 38.37 11.93 -51.26
CA PHE A 128 37.48 12.53 -50.26
C PHE A 128 37.58 11.98 -48.85
N PHE A 129 38.09 10.76 -48.63
CA PHE A 129 38.36 10.29 -47.26
C PHE A 129 39.68 10.82 -46.67
N THR A 130 40.62 11.29 -47.49
CA THR A 130 41.88 11.91 -47.06
C THR A 130 42.21 13.09 -47.97
N ALA A 131 42.06 14.32 -47.51
CA ALA A 131 42.42 15.50 -48.31
C ALA A 131 43.91 15.46 -48.74
N GLY A 132 44.22 15.11 -50.00
CA GLY A 132 45.49 15.40 -50.68
C GLY A 132 46.17 14.29 -51.52
N LEU A 133 46.57 14.67 -52.74
CA LEU A 133 47.66 14.13 -53.60
C LEU A 133 47.38 12.98 -54.60
N SER A 134 47.05 13.41 -55.83
CA SER A 134 47.68 13.08 -57.12
C SER A 134 48.19 11.65 -57.44
N GLY A 135 47.67 11.06 -58.53
CA GLY A 135 48.49 10.26 -59.46
C GLY A 135 47.81 9.08 -60.18
N LEU A 136 48.04 9.00 -61.48
CA LEU A 136 47.56 8.03 -62.48
C LEU A 136 47.89 6.55 -62.16
N LEU A 137 47.01 5.62 -62.58
CA LEU A 137 46.94 4.20 -62.17
C LEU A 137 47.90 3.21 -62.88
N SER A 138 48.40 2.26 -62.08
CA SER A 138 48.79 0.88 -62.45
C SER A 138 47.96 -0.11 -61.59
N ALA A 139 48.02 -1.43 -61.83
CA ALA A 139 47.31 -2.44 -61.02
C ALA A 139 47.57 -2.33 -59.50
N ALA A 140 48.73 -1.79 -59.10
CA ALA A 140 49.08 -1.51 -57.71
C ALA A 140 48.25 -0.37 -57.09
N ALA A 141 47.80 0.61 -57.87
CA ALA A 141 46.97 1.71 -57.40
C ALA A 141 45.52 1.29 -57.15
N ILE A 142 44.99 0.34 -57.94
CA ILE A 142 43.69 -0.30 -57.66
C ILE A 142 43.77 -1.10 -56.36
N ALA A 143 44.87 -1.82 -56.13
CA ALA A 143 45.10 -2.53 -54.87
C ALA A 143 45.23 -1.57 -53.67
N ALA A 144 45.90 -0.43 -53.83
CA ALA A 144 46.02 0.59 -52.77
C ALA A 144 44.68 1.27 -52.46
N ALA A 145 43.89 1.61 -53.48
CA ALA A 145 42.54 2.16 -53.32
C ALA A 145 41.59 1.14 -52.66
N ARG A 146 41.69 -0.14 -53.04
CA ARG A 146 40.99 -1.25 -52.39
C ARG A 146 41.29 -1.30 -50.90
N ILE A 147 42.57 -1.24 -50.51
CA ILE A 147 42.99 -1.28 -49.11
C ILE A 147 42.48 -0.05 -48.36
N ALA A 148 42.61 1.15 -48.93
CA ALA A 148 42.16 2.39 -48.31
C ALA A 148 40.63 2.43 -48.08
N ILE A 149 39.83 1.93 -49.03
CA ILE A 149 38.37 1.88 -48.89
C ILE A 149 37.95 0.80 -47.88
N HIS A 150 38.62 -0.36 -47.88
CA HIS A 150 38.41 -1.39 -46.84
C HIS A 150 38.68 -0.82 -45.45
N GLU A 151 39.84 -0.18 -45.24
CA GLU A 151 40.20 0.43 -43.96
C GLU A 151 39.24 1.56 -43.55
N ALA A 152 38.78 2.39 -44.50
CA ALA A 152 37.85 3.47 -44.20
C ALA A 152 36.44 2.96 -43.80
N ILE A 153 35.94 1.91 -44.47
CA ILE A 153 34.66 1.28 -44.14
C ILE A 153 34.74 0.59 -42.78
N ASP A 154 35.81 -0.18 -42.53
CA ASP A 154 35.99 -0.88 -41.27
C ASP A 154 36.19 0.10 -40.10
N TYR A 155 36.95 1.18 -40.30
CA TYR A 155 37.09 2.26 -39.31
C TYR A 155 35.75 2.94 -39.00
N ALA A 156 34.96 3.28 -40.04
CA ALA A 156 33.65 3.89 -39.84
C ALA A 156 32.70 2.95 -39.08
N ILE A 157 32.69 1.66 -39.41
CA ILE A 157 31.87 0.66 -38.71
C ILE A 157 32.32 0.48 -37.26
N ASP A 158 33.63 0.42 -36.99
CA ASP A 158 34.17 0.27 -35.64
C ASP A 158 33.85 1.47 -34.74
N GLU A 159 33.99 2.69 -35.28
CA GLU A 159 33.67 3.94 -34.58
C GLU A 159 32.17 4.01 -34.24
N ILE A 160 31.29 3.74 -35.21
CA ILE A 160 29.83 3.68 -35.01
C ILE A 160 29.47 2.63 -33.95
N THR A 161 30.03 1.43 -34.11
CA THR A 161 29.77 0.30 -33.21
C THR A 161 30.21 0.60 -31.79
N THR A 162 31.37 1.25 -31.61
CA THR A 162 31.91 1.62 -30.31
C THR A 162 31.05 2.69 -29.63
N ILE A 163 30.74 3.79 -30.33
CA ILE A 163 29.92 4.89 -29.78
C ILE A 163 28.55 4.37 -29.32
N VAL A 164 27.88 3.57 -30.15
CA VAL A 164 26.54 3.05 -29.84
C VAL A 164 26.60 2.02 -28.71
N SER A 165 27.56 1.08 -28.75
CA SER A 165 27.69 0.05 -27.72
C SER A 165 28.01 0.65 -26.34
N GLU A 166 28.91 1.64 -26.27
CA GLU A 166 29.23 2.32 -25.01
C GLU A 166 28.04 3.09 -24.44
N LYS A 167 27.27 3.78 -25.31
CA LYS A 167 26.04 4.46 -24.91
C LYS A 167 25.02 3.47 -24.34
N ILE A 168 24.85 2.31 -24.97
CA ILE A 168 23.98 1.23 -24.48
C ILE A 168 24.48 0.73 -23.12
N GLU A 169 25.72 0.22 -23.05
CA GLU A 169 26.23 -0.47 -21.87
C GLU A 169 26.44 0.45 -20.67
N ALA A 170 27.17 1.56 -20.82
CA ALA A 170 27.60 2.37 -19.69
C ALA A 170 26.46 3.24 -19.12
N LYS A 171 25.58 3.73 -20.00
CA LYS A 171 24.55 4.71 -19.62
C LYS A 171 23.18 4.08 -19.47
N ILE A 172 22.76 3.25 -20.41
CA ILE A 172 21.38 2.79 -20.46
C ILE A 172 21.20 1.50 -19.64
N LEU A 173 22.06 0.49 -19.82
CA LEU A 173 21.98 -0.76 -19.05
C LEU A 173 22.19 -0.53 -17.57
N SER A 174 23.19 0.28 -17.20
CA SER A 174 23.45 0.64 -15.80
C SER A 174 22.22 1.22 -15.10
N GLU A 175 21.43 2.05 -15.78
CA GLU A 175 20.20 2.62 -15.21
C GLU A 175 19.07 1.58 -15.15
N ILE A 176 18.91 0.75 -16.18
CA ILE A 176 17.90 -0.33 -16.22
C ILE A 176 18.19 -1.41 -15.17
N GLU A 177 19.45 -1.78 -14.94
CA GLU A 177 19.84 -2.81 -13.99
C GLU A 177 19.58 -2.42 -12.53
N LYS A 178 19.74 -1.13 -12.20
CA LYS A 178 19.44 -0.55 -10.87
C LYS A 178 17.96 -0.50 -10.54
N LEU A 179 17.08 -0.72 -11.51
CA LEU A 179 15.64 -0.73 -11.26
C LEU A 179 15.27 -1.91 -10.35
N PHE A 180 14.33 -1.71 -9.43
CA PHE A 180 13.82 -2.75 -8.55
C PHE A 180 14.85 -3.41 -7.60
N THR A 181 16.12 -2.99 -7.56
CA THR A 181 17.16 -3.59 -6.70
C THR A 181 16.93 -3.30 -5.22
N ASP A 182 16.45 -2.10 -4.87
CA ASP A 182 16.09 -1.73 -3.49
C ASP A 182 14.89 -2.52 -2.95
N ARG A 183 14.24 -3.30 -3.81
CA ARG A 183 12.94 -3.93 -3.56
C ARG A 183 12.96 -5.43 -3.32
N LEU A 184 14.07 -6.09 -3.63
CA LEU A 184 14.26 -7.52 -3.35
C LEU A 184 14.89 -7.78 -1.96
N GLY A 185 15.55 -6.78 -1.36
CA GLY A 185 16.30 -6.95 -0.11
C GLY A 185 15.73 -6.24 1.11
N SER A 186 14.78 -5.31 0.94
CA SER A 186 14.24 -4.57 2.07
C SER A 186 12.97 -5.24 2.57
N ASP A 187 13.15 -6.03 3.62
CA ASP A 187 12.28 -6.18 4.78
C ASP A 187 12.06 -4.79 5.45
N ASP A 188 11.88 -3.74 4.63
CA ASP A 188 11.62 -2.38 5.05
C ASP A 188 10.31 -2.44 5.81
N ASP A 189 10.34 -1.99 7.05
CA ASP A 189 9.25 -1.92 8.03
C ASP A 189 7.98 -1.19 7.54
N ALA A 190 7.99 -0.69 6.30
CA ALA A 190 6.84 -0.24 5.53
C ALA A 190 6.11 -1.37 4.79
N ASP A 191 6.53 -2.62 4.99
CA ASP A 191 5.81 -3.79 4.55
C ASP A 191 4.44 -3.81 5.24
N VAL A 192 3.56 -4.60 4.67
CA VAL A 192 2.14 -4.74 5.03
C VAL A 192 1.95 -5.36 6.45
N LYS A 193 2.94 -5.24 7.35
CA LYS A 193 2.90 -5.60 8.79
C LYS A 193 1.90 -4.75 9.59
N ALA A 194 1.40 -3.66 9.01
CA ALA A 194 0.31 -2.86 9.54
C ALA A 194 -1.11 -3.41 9.24
N VAL A 195 -1.26 -4.65 8.76
CA VAL A 195 -2.58 -5.25 8.42
C VAL A 195 -3.18 -6.10 9.55
N GLY A 196 -2.78 -5.85 10.80
CA GLY A 196 -3.39 -6.54 11.94
C GLY A 196 -3.00 -6.05 13.34
N SER A 197 -2.29 -4.93 13.48
CA SER A 197 -2.03 -4.37 14.80
C SER A 197 -3.16 -3.44 15.23
N ALA A 198 -3.59 -3.57 16.49
CA ALA A 198 -4.69 -2.79 17.10
C ALA A 198 -4.53 -1.25 16.98
N LEU A 199 -3.34 -0.77 16.62
CA LEU A 199 -2.98 0.63 16.33
C LEU A 199 -3.58 1.21 15.03
N MET A 200 -4.32 0.42 14.25
CA MET A 200 -4.86 0.79 12.93
C MET A 200 -6.36 1.10 12.94
N ALA A 201 -7.03 1.06 14.10
CA ALA A 201 -8.48 1.21 14.22
C ALA A 201 -9.00 2.66 14.26
N GLN A 202 -8.11 3.66 14.31
CA GLN A 202 -8.50 5.06 14.22
C GLN A 202 -8.71 5.42 12.74
N ASP A 203 -9.94 5.79 12.39
CA ASP A 203 -10.37 6.25 11.05
C ASP A 203 -10.44 5.17 9.93
N LEU A 204 -10.65 3.90 10.30
CA LEU A 204 -10.72 2.79 9.35
C LEU A 204 -12.15 2.58 8.80
N VAL A 205 -12.35 2.95 7.53
CA VAL A 205 -13.50 2.51 6.72
C VAL A 205 -12.91 1.73 5.55
N ILE A 206 -13.34 0.48 5.33
CA ILE A 206 -12.88 -0.31 4.18
C ILE A 206 -14.13 -0.72 3.41
N GLU A 207 -14.24 -0.27 2.17
CA GLU A 207 -15.22 -0.81 1.23
C GLU A 207 -14.55 -1.95 0.46
N PHE A 208 -15.00 -3.18 0.72
CA PHE A 208 -14.42 -4.37 0.10
C PHE A 208 -14.50 -4.35 -1.43
N ASP A 209 -15.54 -3.73 -1.99
CA ASP A 209 -15.73 -3.56 -3.44
C ASP A 209 -14.63 -2.68 -4.07
N GLU A 210 -14.15 -1.65 -3.36
CA GLU A 210 -13.07 -0.77 -3.84
C GLU A 210 -11.74 -1.52 -3.90
N PHE A 211 -11.49 -2.39 -2.90
CA PHE A 211 -10.29 -3.24 -2.85
C PHE A 211 -10.34 -4.35 -3.90
N ASP A 212 -11.49 -4.99 -4.12
CA ASP A 212 -11.69 -5.99 -5.17
C ASP A 212 -11.47 -5.39 -6.56
N LYS A 213 -12.08 -4.23 -6.80
CA LYS A 213 -11.93 -3.53 -8.07
C LYS A 213 -10.48 -3.16 -8.32
N ALA A 214 -9.79 -2.58 -7.34
CA ALA A 214 -8.39 -2.22 -7.49
C ALA A 214 -7.48 -3.44 -7.70
N SER A 215 -7.68 -4.53 -6.95
CA SER A 215 -6.93 -5.78 -7.16
C SER A 215 -7.17 -6.34 -8.57
N GLY A 216 -8.42 -6.34 -9.03
CA GLY A 216 -8.80 -6.74 -10.38
C GLY A 216 -8.17 -5.84 -11.46
N ASP A 217 -8.20 -4.53 -11.25
CA ASP A 217 -7.60 -3.54 -12.14
C ASP A 217 -6.09 -3.75 -12.24
N TYR A 218 -5.37 -3.96 -11.12
CA TYR A 218 -3.93 -4.27 -11.17
C TYR A 218 -3.59 -5.57 -11.90
N LYS A 219 -4.41 -6.62 -11.75
CA LYS A 219 -4.25 -7.87 -12.53
C LYS A 219 -4.47 -7.63 -14.02
N LYS A 220 -5.47 -6.80 -14.37
CA LYS A 220 -5.73 -6.41 -15.75
C LYS A 220 -4.56 -5.60 -16.31
N THR A 221 -4.01 -4.66 -15.55
CA THR A 221 -2.82 -3.89 -15.90
C THR A 221 -1.62 -4.81 -16.18
N ALA A 222 -1.37 -5.78 -15.29
CA ALA A 222 -0.30 -6.76 -15.48
C ALA A 222 -0.48 -7.55 -16.78
N LYS A 223 -1.70 -8.02 -17.06
CA LYS A 223 -2.03 -8.74 -18.28
C LYS A 223 -1.85 -7.88 -19.54
N ASN A 224 -2.38 -6.66 -19.55
CA ASN A 224 -2.23 -5.72 -20.67
C ASN A 224 -0.75 -5.46 -20.98
N PHE A 225 0.06 -5.27 -19.93
CA PHE A 225 1.50 -5.08 -20.09
C PHE A 225 2.20 -6.36 -20.59
N ASP A 226 1.83 -7.52 -20.07
CA ASP A 226 2.38 -8.81 -20.50
C ASP A 226 2.10 -9.12 -21.98
N GLU A 227 0.92 -8.74 -22.48
CA GLU A 227 0.59 -8.81 -23.91
C GLU A 227 1.53 -7.90 -24.76
N LYS A 228 1.78 -6.66 -24.32
CA LYS A 228 2.73 -5.76 -24.99
C LYS A 228 4.17 -6.27 -24.91
N LYS A 229 4.58 -6.82 -23.77
CA LYS A 229 5.87 -7.51 -23.60
C LYS A 229 6.01 -8.68 -24.57
N GLY A 230 4.94 -9.45 -24.78
CA GLY A 230 4.89 -10.53 -25.77
C GLY A 230 5.25 -10.04 -27.17
N SER A 231 4.66 -8.93 -27.62
CA SER A 231 4.99 -8.33 -28.93
C SER A 231 6.47 -7.91 -29.05
N PHE A 232 7.06 -7.37 -27.98
CA PHE A 232 8.49 -7.02 -27.94
C PHE A 232 9.39 -8.26 -28.09
N LYS A 233 9.02 -9.37 -27.44
CA LYS A 233 9.76 -10.64 -27.48
C LYS A 233 9.71 -11.30 -28.86
N GLU A 234 8.55 -11.25 -29.53
CA GLU A 234 8.40 -11.74 -30.91
C GLU A 234 9.30 -10.98 -31.89
N GLY A 235 9.51 -9.68 -31.66
CA GLY A 235 10.45 -8.86 -32.44
C GLY A 235 11.93 -9.26 -32.29
N GLY A 236 12.33 -9.81 -31.13
CA GLY A 236 13.74 -10.06 -30.76
C GLY A 236 14.50 -11.01 -31.68
N GLY A 237 13.81 -12.03 -32.21
CA GLY A 237 14.41 -12.95 -33.19
C GLY A 237 14.87 -12.25 -34.46
N LYS A 238 14.13 -11.23 -34.91
CA LYS A 238 14.47 -10.45 -36.12
C LYS A 238 15.65 -9.53 -35.85
N ARG A 239 15.65 -8.83 -34.70
CA ARG A 239 16.75 -7.93 -34.27
C ARG A 239 18.10 -8.64 -34.24
N ARG A 240 18.12 -9.85 -33.68
CA ARG A 240 19.33 -10.70 -33.60
C ARG A 240 19.81 -11.19 -34.96
N SER A 241 18.90 -11.37 -35.92
CA SER A 241 19.23 -11.95 -37.22
C SER A 241 19.98 -10.97 -38.13
N SER A 242 19.66 -9.68 -38.10
CA SER A 242 20.27 -8.67 -38.98
C SER A 242 21.72 -8.36 -38.60
N LEU A 243 22.01 -8.28 -37.29
CA LEU A 243 23.37 -8.01 -36.79
C LEU A 243 24.32 -9.19 -36.99
N LYS A 244 23.80 -10.43 -37.01
CA LYS A 244 24.59 -11.64 -37.24
C LYS A 244 24.96 -11.87 -38.70
N LYS A 245 24.37 -11.12 -39.64
CA LYS A 245 24.69 -11.21 -41.08
C LYS A 245 26.07 -10.61 -41.40
N ASP A 246 26.63 -9.76 -40.55
CA ASP A 246 27.91 -9.08 -40.78
C ASP A 246 28.74 -9.05 -39.48
N SER A 247 29.90 -9.74 -39.48
CA SER A 247 30.74 -9.90 -38.30
C SER A 247 31.32 -8.60 -37.75
N ARG A 248 31.37 -7.53 -38.55
CA ARG A 248 31.88 -6.22 -38.13
C ARG A 248 30.99 -5.57 -37.06
N PHE A 249 29.73 -5.97 -36.97
CA PHE A 249 28.78 -5.48 -35.97
C PHE A 249 28.66 -6.38 -34.73
N ALA A 250 29.57 -7.34 -34.53
CA ALA A 250 29.49 -8.30 -33.42
C ALA A 250 29.47 -7.63 -32.03
N LYS A 251 30.22 -6.54 -31.84
CA LYS A 251 30.25 -5.77 -30.58
C LYS A 251 28.90 -5.09 -30.31
N LEU A 252 28.29 -4.47 -31.33
CA LEU A 252 26.94 -3.91 -31.24
C LEU A 252 25.89 -5.00 -30.97
N GLY A 253 25.99 -6.13 -31.67
CA GLY A 253 25.13 -7.29 -31.45
C GLY A 253 25.18 -7.77 -30.01
N THR A 254 26.37 -7.84 -29.42
CA THR A 254 26.55 -8.23 -28.01
C THR A 254 25.93 -7.21 -27.04
N ALA A 255 26.13 -5.91 -27.28
CA ALA A 255 25.54 -4.86 -26.46
C ALA A 255 24.00 -4.87 -26.53
N MET A 256 23.45 -5.12 -27.73
CA MET A 256 22.01 -5.26 -27.94
C MET A 256 21.42 -6.53 -27.31
N ASP A 257 22.15 -7.65 -27.35
CA ASP A 257 21.73 -8.88 -26.66
C ASP A 257 21.63 -8.64 -25.15
N LYS A 258 22.64 -8.00 -24.54
CA LYS A 258 22.59 -7.62 -23.12
C LYS A 258 21.43 -6.67 -22.81
N ALA A 259 21.16 -5.73 -23.71
CA ALA A 259 20.05 -4.80 -23.55
C ALA A 259 18.69 -5.49 -23.61
N GLU A 260 18.51 -6.40 -24.55
CA GLU A 260 17.29 -7.18 -24.67
C GLU A 260 17.09 -8.06 -23.42
N ASP A 261 18.12 -8.75 -22.96
CA ASP A 261 18.05 -9.60 -21.76
C ASP A 261 17.75 -8.78 -20.49
N ALA A 262 18.37 -7.61 -20.34
CA ALA A 262 18.09 -6.71 -19.22
C ALA A 262 16.65 -6.19 -19.26
N VAL A 263 16.17 -5.77 -20.44
CA VAL A 263 14.80 -5.27 -20.62
C VAL A 263 13.76 -6.38 -20.44
N GLU A 264 14.00 -7.59 -20.94
CA GLU A 264 13.12 -8.75 -20.74
C GLU A 264 13.02 -9.08 -19.24
N LYS A 265 14.16 -9.19 -18.55
CA LYS A 265 14.22 -9.44 -17.12
C LYS A 265 13.46 -8.37 -16.31
N LYS A 266 13.66 -7.09 -16.63
CA LYS A 266 12.98 -5.98 -15.93
C LYS A 266 11.50 -5.89 -16.26
N SER A 267 11.10 -6.27 -17.47
CA SER A 267 9.69 -6.41 -17.85
C SER A 267 9.02 -7.54 -17.05
N ASP A 268 9.68 -8.68 -16.87
CA ASP A 268 9.17 -9.77 -16.03
C ASP A 268 9.08 -9.37 -14.55
N GLU A 269 10.09 -8.67 -14.02
CA GLU A 269 10.06 -8.11 -12.66
C GLU A 269 8.90 -7.12 -12.49
N MET A 270 8.61 -6.31 -13.52
CA MET A 270 7.47 -5.39 -13.54
C MET A 270 6.12 -6.13 -13.50
N VAL A 271 5.94 -7.18 -14.31
CA VAL A 271 4.71 -8.01 -14.29
C VAL A 271 4.49 -8.57 -12.88
N LYS A 272 5.52 -9.24 -12.32
CA LYS A 272 5.46 -9.78 -10.95
C LYS A 272 5.14 -8.71 -9.92
N THR A 273 5.73 -7.53 -10.07
CA THR A 273 5.51 -6.40 -9.16
C THR A 273 4.05 -5.91 -9.18
N LEU A 274 3.42 -5.84 -10.36
CA LEU A 274 2.01 -5.47 -10.50
C LEU A 274 1.10 -6.54 -9.89
N GLU A 275 1.38 -7.81 -10.17
CA GLU A 275 0.65 -8.95 -9.58
C GLU A 275 0.79 -9.00 -8.06
N ASP A 276 1.99 -8.82 -7.53
CA ASP A 276 2.27 -8.77 -6.09
C ASP A 276 1.60 -7.56 -5.43
N HIS A 277 1.50 -6.43 -6.13
CA HIS A 277 0.79 -5.27 -5.63
C HIS A 277 -0.71 -5.58 -5.50
N GLY A 278 -1.35 -6.06 -6.57
CA GLY A 278 -2.76 -6.47 -6.56
C GLY A 278 -3.05 -7.63 -5.59
N GLY A 279 -2.11 -8.58 -5.46
CA GLY A 279 -2.20 -9.72 -4.55
C GLY A 279 -2.07 -9.33 -3.07
N LYS A 280 -1.21 -8.37 -2.72
CA LYS A 280 -1.18 -7.83 -1.35
C LYS A 280 -2.45 -7.04 -1.01
N ILE A 281 -3.08 -6.35 -1.97
CA ILE A 281 -4.39 -5.71 -1.77
C ILE A 281 -5.48 -6.75 -1.49
N ASP A 282 -5.54 -7.83 -2.28
CA ASP A 282 -6.48 -8.96 -2.06
C ASP A 282 -6.24 -9.66 -0.71
N LYS A 283 -4.98 -9.91 -0.34
CA LYS A 283 -4.64 -10.45 0.99
C LYS A 283 -5.09 -9.52 2.12
N SER A 284 -4.90 -8.21 1.96
CA SER A 284 -5.35 -7.22 2.95
C SER A 284 -6.87 -7.28 3.14
N LYS A 285 -7.62 -7.30 2.03
CA LYS A 285 -9.07 -7.49 2.02
C LYS A 285 -9.48 -8.75 2.79
N ARG A 286 -8.90 -9.91 2.44
CA ARG A 286 -9.21 -11.20 3.10
C ARG A 286 -8.89 -11.19 4.59
N SER A 287 -7.76 -10.61 5.00
CA SER A 287 -7.42 -10.46 6.41
C SER A 287 -8.47 -9.63 7.17
N HIS A 288 -8.92 -8.52 6.58
CA HIS A 288 -9.99 -7.70 7.15
C HIS A 288 -11.32 -8.44 7.21
N GLU A 289 -11.71 -9.13 6.13
CA GLU A 289 -12.94 -9.94 6.07
C GLU A 289 -12.91 -11.12 7.07
N GLU A 290 -11.77 -11.80 7.21
CA GLU A 290 -11.55 -12.87 8.18
C GLU A 290 -11.57 -12.33 9.60
N HIS A 291 -10.99 -11.17 9.85
CA HIS A 291 -11.05 -10.51 11.16
C HIS A 291 -12.48 -10.10 11.50
N GLU A 292 -13.26 -9.58 10.55
CA GLU A 292 -14.68 -9.30 10.74
C GLU A 292 -15.51 -10.56 10.98
N LYS A 293 -15.30 -11.62 10.19
CA LYS A 293 -15.96 -12.92 10.38
C LYS A 293 -15.54 -13.58 11.68
N ARG A 294 -14.28 -13.47 12.09
CA ARG A 294 -13.77 -13.97 13.37
C ARG A 294 -14.40 -13.19 14.52
N ARG A 295 -14.47 -11.86 14.44
CA ARG A 295 -15.23 -11.05 15.41
C ARG A 295 -16.68 -11.49 15.45
N LYS A 296 -17.33 -11.67 14.29
CA LYS A 296 -18.70 -12.17 14.21
C LYS A 296 -18.86 -13.58 14.79
N ARG A 297 -17.90 -14.47 14.59
CA ARG A 297 -17.88 -15.84 15.14
C ARG A 297 -17.55 -15.87 16.63
N GLU A 298 -16.72 -14.96 17.13
CA GLU A 298 -16.48 -14.77 18.56
C GLU A 298 -17.76 -14.21 19.23
N PHE A 299 -18.50 -13.33 18.54
CA PHE A 299 -19.87 -12.94 18.90
C PHE A 299 -20.86 -14.12 18.89
N GLU A 300 -20.85 -14.96 17.84
CA GLU A 300 -21.73 -16.14 17.73
C GLU A 300 -21.35 -17.26 18.72
N LYS A 301 -20.06 -17.43 19.06
CA LYS A 301 -19.60 -18.37 20.10
C LYS A 301 -19.92 -17.92 21.52
N CYS A 302 -20.14 -16.63 21.73
CA CYS A 302 -20.77 -16.10 22.94
C CYS A 302 -22.32 -16.18 22.86
N GLY A 303 -22.87 -16.75 21.78
CA GLY A 303 -24.29 -16.73 21.44
C GLY A 303 -24.98 -18.09 21.54
N ASP A 304 -25.04 -18.67 22.73
CA ASP A 304 -26.14 -19.60 23.04
C ASP A 304 -27.42 -18.78 23.34
N GLY A 305 -28.06 -18.29 22.27
CA GLY A 305 -29.52 -18.06 22.21
C GLY A 305 -30.23 -17.24 23.30
N LYS A 306 -29.56 -16.38 24.07
CA LYS A 306 -30.20 -15.37 24.93
C LYS A 306 -29.43 -14.06 24.86
N GLU A 307 -30.09 -13.03 24.36
CA GLU A 307 -29.64 -11.63 24.42
C GLU A 307 -29.31 -11.29 25.88
N VAL A 308 -28.04 -10.93 26.17
CA VAL A 308 -27.63 -10.54 27.53
C VAL A 308 -28.30 -9.20 27.84
N PRO A 309 -29.19 -9.13 28.85
CA PRO A 309 -29.93 -7.91 29.14
C PRO A 309 -28.98 -6.81 29.61
N MET A 310 -29.22 -5.58 29.15
CA MET A 310 -28.47 -4.40 29.56
C MET A 310 -29.35 -3.51 30.43
N TYR A 311 -28.79 -2.97 31.52
CA TYR A 311 -29.49 -2.06 32.41
C TYR A 311 -28.69 -0.77 32.56
N LEU A 312 -29.34 0.36 32.29
CA LEU A 312 -28.81 1.69 32.50
C LEU A 312 -29.11 2.15 33.93
N LEU A 313 -28.06 2.32 34.73
CA LEU A 313 -28.13 2.82 36.11
C LEU A 313 -27.80 4.31 36.09
N ASN A 314 -28.83 5.15 36.14
CA ASN A 314 -28.67 6.61 36.06
C ASN A 314 -28.00 7.19 37.32
N ALA A 315 -27.48 8.41 37.16
CA ALA A 315 -26.83 9.15 38.25
C ALA A 315 -27.79 9.46 39.42
N ASP A 316 -29.08 9.61 39.14
CA ASP A 316 -30.14 9.84 40.14
C ASP A 316 -30.58 8.57 40.89
N GLY A 317 -30.02 7.40 40.52
CA GLY A 317 -30.38 6.10 41.09
C GLY A 317 -31.52 5.39 40.35
N SER A 318 -32.16 6.01 39.36
CA SER A 318 -33.17 5.33 38.54
C SER A 318 -32.54 4.28 37.62
N VAL A 319 -33.20 3.14 37.44
CA VAL A 319 -32.72 2.05 36.58
C VAL A 319 -33.70 1.79 35.45
N LYS A 320 -33.16 1.66 34.23
CA LYS A 320 -33.93 1.32 33.03
C LYS A 320 -33.30 0.15 32.30
N GLU A 321 -34.11 -0.67 31.66
CA GLU A 321 -33.62 -1.60 30.66
C GLU A 321 -33.15 -0.81 29.44
N LEU A 322 -31.95 -1.13 28.95
CA LEU A 322 -31.31 -0.51 27.80
C LEU A 322 -31.35 -1.49 26.63
N LEU A 323 -31.97 -1.09 25.52
CA LEU A 323 -32.13 -1.95 24.35
C LEU A 323 -31.01 -1.70 23.34
N PRO A 324 -30.63 -2.69 22.52
CA PRO A 324 -29.56 -2.52 21.54
C PRO A 324 -29.80 -1.43 20.50
N ASN A 325 -31.07 -1.08 20.25
CA ASN A 325 -31.44 0.01 19.34
C ASN A 325 -31.35 1.41 19.99
N GLY A 326 -30.85 1.51 21.23
CA GLY A 326 -30.72 2.78 21.95
C GLY A 326 -32.02 3.28 22.58
N GLN A 327 -33.09 2.48 22.61
CA GLN A 327 -34.29 2.80 23.38
C GLN A 327 -34.13 2.34 24.84
N THR A 328 -34.90 2.94 25.75
CA THR A 328 -34.97 2.51 27.15
C THR A 328 -36.40 2.14 27.55
N ARG A 329 -36.53 1.16 28.45
CA ARG A 329 -37.81 0.72 29.03
C ARG A 329 -37.72 0.66 30.55
N ASN A 330 -38.87 0.71 31.21
CA ASN A 330 -38.93 0.48 32.66
C ASN A 330 -38.64 -1.00 32.96
N LEU A 331 -38.08 -1.26 34.14
CA LEU A 331 -37.83 -2.63 34.61
C LEU A 331 -39.11 -3.46 34.61
N SER A 332 -39.03 -4.68 34.09
CA SER A 332 -40.17 -5.60 34.11
C SER A 332 -40.50 -6.03 35.55
N PRO A 333 -41.79 -6.04 35.96
CA PRO A 333 -42.21 -6.62 37.22
C PRO A 333 -41.82 -8.10 37.36
N ASN A 334 -41.69 -8.82 36.23
CA ASN A 334 -41.31 -10.23 36.19
C ASN A 334 -39.86 -10.43 35.68
N ASP A 335 -39.02 -9.41 35.81
CA ASP A 335 -37.60 -9.52 35.48
C ASP A 335 -36.95 -10.65 36.29
N SER A 336 -36.26 -11.55 35.59
CA SER A 336 -35.60 -12.72 36.20
C SER A 336 -34.08 -12.70 36.02
N SER A 337 -33.50 -11.59 35.56
CA SER A 337 -32.05 -11.47 35.33
C SER A 337 -31.24 -11.50 36.63
N GLY A 338 -31.87 -11.12 37.75
CA GLY A 338 -31.19 -10.86 39.02
C GLY A 338 -30.91 -9.37 39.27
N ILE A 339 -31.32 -8.47 38.36
CA ILE A 339 -31.13 -7.01 38.51
C ILE A 339 -31.75 -6.49 39.80
N LYS A 340 -32.90 -7.03 40.22
CA LYS A 340 -33.61 -6.56 41.42
C LYS A 340 -32.84 -6.83 42.72
N ASP A 341 -31.95 -7.81 42.73
CA ASP A 341 -31.19 -8.20 43.92
C ASP A 341 -30.07 -7.21 44.25
N ILE A 342 -29.77 -6.31 43.32
CA ILE A 342 -28.78 -5.25 43.47
C ILE A 342 -29.42 -3.86 43.56
N LEU A 343 -30.74 -3.77 43.79
CA LEU A 343 -31.49 -2.52 43.87
C LEU A 343 -32.25 -2.38 45.19
N GLU A 344 -32.28 -1.16 45.73
CA GLU A 344 -33.12 -0.76 46.84
C GLU A 344 -34.60 -0.88 46.47
N GLY A 345 -35.36 -1.63 47.27
CA GLY A 345 -36.76 -1.94 47.00
C GLY A 345 -36.99 -2.63 45.64
N GLY A 346 -35.94 -3.19 45.02
CA GLY A 346 -35.99 -3.82 43.71
C GLY A 346 -36.14 -2.87 42.52
N THR A 347 -35.99 -1.54 42.70
CA THR A 347 -36.25 -0.56 41.64
C THR A 347 -35.21 0.56 41.50
N ALA A 348 -34.46 0.88 42.55
CA ALA A 348 -33.50 1.98 42.54
C ALA A 348 -32.08 1.52 42.86
N ALA A 349 -31.10 1.95 42.06
CA ALA A 349 -29.70 1.69 42.34
C ALA A 349 -29.23 2.60 43.49
N TRP A 350 -28.70 2.01 44.55
CA TRP A 350 -28.25 2.78 45.70
C TRP A 350 -27.11 3.74 45.33
N ARG A 351 -27.17 4.95 45.89
CA ARG A 351 -26.18 6.03 45.73
C ARG A 351 -25.99 6.72 47.09
N PRO A 352 -24.75 6.98 47.54
CA PRO A 352 -24.52 7.67 48.80
C PRO A 352 -24.94 9.15 48.71
N GLN A 353 -25.94 9.56 49.49
CA GLN A 353 -26.48 10.93 49.48
C GLN A 353 -25.90 11.78 50.62
N THR A 354 -25.69 11.17 51.78
CA THR A 354 -25.23 11.86 53.00
C THR A 354 -23.72 11.78 53.20
N PRO A 355 -23.10 12.73 53.94
CA PRO A 355 -21.67 12.64 54.30
C PRO A 355 -21.28 11.38 55.07
N LYS A 356 -22.24 10.76 55.79
CA LYS A 356 -22.04 9.50 56.51
C LYS A 356 -21.94 8.33 55.52
N GLU A 357 -22.88 8.24 54.57
CA GLU A 357 -22.89 7.20 53.53
C GLU A 357 -21.69 7.30 52.59
N LYS A 358 -21.24 8.51 52.25
CA LYS A 358 -20.03 8.71 51.43
C LYS A 358 -18.75 8.17 52.09
N LYS A 359 -18.78 7.90 53.40
CA LYS A 359 -17.69 7.30 54.16
C LYS A 359 -17.84 5.78 54.35
N GLU A 360 -18.88 5.16 53.79
CA GLU A 360 -19.14 3.71 53.93
C GLU A 360 -18.17 2.88 53.08
N TYR A 361 -17.86 3.35 51.85
CA TYR A 361 -16.92 2.67 50.93
C TYR A 361 -15.77 3.59 50.47
N PRO A 362 -14.91 4.11 51.39
CA PRO A 362 -13.84 5.03 51.06
C PRO A 362 -12.58 4.30 50.59
N VAL A 363 -11.73 5.01 49.83
CA VAL A 363 -10.31 4.63 49.76
C VAL A 363 -9.59 5.34 50.91
N PRO A 364 -8.95 4.63 51.86
CA PRO A 364 -8.26 5.27 52.97
C PRO A 364 -7.19 6.26 52.52
N LEU A 365 -7.12 7.41 53.19
CA LEU A 365 -6.08 8.41 52.94
C LEU A 365 -4.69 7.78 53.16
N GLY A 366 -3.78 7.98 52.22
CA GLY A 366 -2.41 7.46 52.30
C GLY A 366 -2.24 5.97 51.96
N ARG A 367 -3.28 5.25 51.50
CA ARG A 367 -3.14 3.85 51.03
C ARG A 367 -2.04 3.73 49.95
N LYS A 368 -1.10 2.80 50.19
CA LYS A 368 0.01 2.41 49.29
C LYS A 368 -0.18 1.00 48.67
N GLY A 369 -1.38 0.43 48.81
CA GLY A 369 -1.70 -0.92 48.31
C GLY A 369 -1.78 -0.99 46.77
N PRO A 370 -2.03 -2.20 46.24
CA PRO A 370 -2.10 -2.42 44.80
C PRO A 370 -3.18 -1.56 44.14
N LYS A 371 -2.93 -1.27 42.87
CA LYS A 371 -3.84 -0.53 41.99
C LYS A 371 -4.32 -1.49 40.92
N THR A 372 -5.56 -1.33 40.51
CA THR A 372 -6.06 -1.98 39.31
C THR A 372 -5.32 -1.43 38.11
N VAL A 373 -4.77 -2.30 37.27
CA VAL A 373 -4.22 -1.92 35.97
C VAL A 373 -5.33 -2.08 34.95
N SER A 374 -5.71 -0.98 34.29
CA SER A 374 -6.67 -1.03 33.19
C SER A 374 -5.95 -1.23 31.85
N GLN A 375 -6.54 -2.05 30.98
CA GLN A 375 -6.06 -2.26 29.63
C GLN A 375 -6.76 -1.33 28.65
N LYS A 376 -5.99 -0.55 27.88
CA LYS A 376 -6.55 0.31 26.84
C LYS A 376 -7.12 -0.53 25.69
N ILE A 377 -8.37 -0.24 25.30
CA ILE A 377 -9.09 -0.85 24.20
C ILE A 377 -9.73 0.22 23.31
N ALA A 378 -9.99 -0.11 22.04
CA ALA A 378 -10.67 0.83 21.15
C ALA A 378 -12.16 1.02 21.56
N PRO A 379 -12.73 2.22 21.46
CA PRO A 379 -14.17 2.42 21.69
C PRO A 379 -15.02 1.52 20.80
N GLY A 380 -16.12 0.99 21.34
CA GLY A 380 -17.05 0.09 20.63
C GLY A 380 -16.47 -1.28 20.24
N SER A 381 -15.24 -1.60 20.67
CA SER A 381 -14.56 -2.86 20.33
C SER A 381 -15.03 -4.08 21.14
N THR A 382 -15.69 -3.83 22.28
CA THR A 382 -16.26 -4.84 23.17
C THR A 382 -17.76 -4.59 23.34
N ASP A 383 -18.50 -5.59 23.80
CA ASP A 383 -19.92 -5.43 24.16
C ASP A 383 -20.12 -4.42 25.30
N LEU A 384 -19.23 -4.37 26.29
CA LEU A 384 -19.28 -3.38 27.36
C LEU A 384 -19.02 -1.96 26.83
N SER A 385 -18.03 -1.75 25.97
CA SER A 385 -17.80 -0.43 25.37
C SER A 385 -18.94 -0.01 24.45
N ARG A 386 -19.53 -0.93 23.69
CA ARG A 386 -20.73 -0.67 22.89
C ARG A 386 -21.95 -0.37 23.75
N ALA A 387 -22.12 -1.03 24.90
CA ALA A 387 -23.20 -0.73 25.82
C ALA A 387 -23.14 0.72 26.33
N THR A 388 -21.95 1.29 26.49
CA THR A 388 -21.80 2.73 26.78
C THR A 388 -22.18 3.63 25.60
N GLU A 389 -21.86 3.25 24.36
CA GLU A 389 -22.30 3.98 23.15
C GLU A 389 -23.83 3.97 23.01
N ILE A 390 -24.46 2.81 23.24
CA ILE A 390 -25.92 2.65 23.24
C ILE A 390 -26.54 3.52 24.33
N ALA A 391 -25.97 3.55 25.54
CA ALA A 391 -26.45 4.41 26.62
C ALA A 391 -26.31 5.90 26.28
N ARG A 392 -25.21 6.30 25.62
CA ARG A 392 -25.02 7.68 25.13
C ARG A 392 -26.05 8.07 24.08
N PHE A 393 -26.30 7.18 23.12
CA PHE A 393 -27.35 7.37 22.13
C PHE A 393 -28.71 7.57 22.79
N ALA A 394 -29.07 6.67 23.72
CA ALA A 394 -30.33 6.69 24.44
C ALA A 394 -30.56 7.99 25.23
N LYS A 395 -29.48 8.57 25.78
CA LYS A 395 -29.54 9.80 26.57
C LYS A 395 -29.30 11.06 25.74
N GLY A 396 -28.86 10.94 24.49
CA GLY A 396 -28.37 12.08 23.71
C GLY A 396 -27.18 12.78 24.35
N ASP A 397 -26.39 12.06 25.17
CA ASP A 397 -25.31 12.62 25.96
C ASP A 397 -23.95 12.31 25.31
N TYR A 398 -23.37 13.34 24.71
CA TYR A 398 -22.03 13.31 24.11
C TYR A 398 -21.10 14.32 24.78
N LYS A 399 -21.48 14.87 25.94
CA LYS A 399 -20.79 16.01 26.57
C LYS A 399 -20.77 15.88 28.09
N GLY A 400 -19.57 15.82 28.67
CA GLY A 400 -19.32 16.15 30.08
C GLY A 400 -19.57 15.03 31.10
N THR A 401 -20.21 13.92 30.75
CA THR A 401 -20.37 12.74 31.63
C THR A 401 -19.41 11.60 31.25
N ASN A 402 -19.18 10.68 32.19
CA ASN A 402 -18.47 9.43 31.96
C ASN A 402 -19.41 8.25 32.15
N PHE A 403 -19.37 7.28 31.23
CA PHE A 403 -20.05 6.00 31.37
C PHE A 403 -19.04 4.90 31.72
N ALA A 404 -19.55 3.87 32.35
CA ALA A 404 -18.88 2.58 32.51
C ALA A 404 -19.90 1.49 32.19
N ALA A 405 -19.41 0.32 31.81
CA ALA A 405 -20.24 -0.86 31.65
C ALA A 405 -19.56 -2.04 32.34
N GLY A 406 -20.31 -2.78 33.14
CA GLY A 406 -19.82 -3.91 33.91
C GLY A 406 -20.54 -5.20 33.53
N ARG A 407 -19.79 -6.28 33.31
CA ARG A 407 -20.36 -7.61 33.15
C ARG A 407 -20.62 -8.18 34.54
N TYR A 408 -21.89 -8.37 34.87
CA TYR A 408 -22.32 -8.92 36.14
C TYR A 408 -22.93 -10.30 35.94
N VAL A 409 -22.44 -11.28 36.68
CA VAL A 409 -22.99 -12.62 36.74
C VAL A 409 -23.56 -12.81 38.14
N SER A 410 -24.87 -12.95 38.24
CA SER A 410 -25.57 -13.16 39.52
C SER A 410 -25.00 -14.41 40.21
N PRO A 411 -24.43 -14.29 41.42
CA PRO A 411 -23.86 -15.44 42.14
C PRO A 411 -24.90 -16.52 42.45
N ASP A 412 -26.17 -16.14 42.62
CA ASP A 412 -27.25 -17.05 43.00
C ASP A 412 -27.84 -17.80 41.79
N THR A 413 -27.97 -17.11 40.66
CA THR A 413 -28.69 -17.65 39.48
C THR A 413 -27.77 -18.02 38.33
N GLY A 414 -26.51 -17.58 38.36
CA GLY A 414 -25.56 -17.71 37.26
C GLY A 414 -25.92 -16.90 36.02
N LYS A 415 -26.98 -16.08 36.07
CA LYS A 415 -27.42 -15.29 34.93
C LYS A 415 -26.54 -14.07 34.74
N GLU A 416 -26.21 -13.81 33.49
CA GLU A 416 -25.39 -12.68 33.07
C GLU A 416 -26.24 -11.48 32.68
N MET A 417 -25.76 -10.29 33.01
CA MET A 417 -26.29 -9.01 32.56
C MET A 417 -25.17 -7.97 32.42
N ILE A 418 -25.43 -6.92 31.65
CA ILE A 418 -24.53 -5.76 31.54
C ILE A 418 -25.13 -4.59 32.31
N LEU A 419 -24.37 -4.05 33.25
CA LEU A 419 -24.72 -2.88 34.03
C LEU A 419 -24.02 -1.65 33.45
N VAL A 420 -24.76 -0.71 32.89
CA VAL A 420 -24.22 0.53 32.34
C VAL A 420 -24.41 1.65 33.34
N GLY A 421 -23.32 2.09 33.96
CA GLY A 421 -23.32 3.15 34.96
C GLY A 421 -23.15 4.53 34.33
N ASP A 422 -24.13 5.40 34.53
CA ASP A 422 -24.00 6.84 34.33
C ASP A 422 -23.56 7.48 35.65
N SER A 423 -22.43 8.17 35.64
CA SER A 423 -21.90 8.81 36.84
C SER A 423 -22.44 10.21 37.10
N GLY A 424 -23.06 10.88 36.12
CA GLY A 424 -23.36 12.31 36.21
C GLY A 424 -22.12 13.17 36.53
N GLY A 425 -20.93 12.66 36.19
CA GLY A 425 -19.62 13.16 36.61
C GLY A 425 -18.48 12.31 36.05
N PRO A 426 -17.30 12.26 36.70
CA PRO A 426 -16.14 11.52 36.17
C PRO A 426 -15.91 10.11 36.75
N HIS A 427 -16.77 9.58 37.64
CA HIS A 427 -16.51 8.34 38.41
C HIS A 427 -17.55 7.24 38.16
N SER A 428 -17.60 6.71 36.94
CA SER A 428 -18.60 5.73 36.50
C SER A 428 -18.39 4.32 37.03
N GLU A 429 -17.20 3.98 37.49
CA GLU A 429 -16.91 2.72 38.18
C GLU A 429 -17.76 2.59 39.44
N ARG A 430 -17.92 3.70 40.17
CA ARG A 430 -18.65 3.75 41.43
C ARG A 430 -20.16 3.67 41.23
N SER A 431 -20.69 4.16 40.10
CA SER A 431 -22.13 4.07 39.82
C SER A 431 -22.58 2.62 39.57
N ILE A 432 -21.68 1.77 39.08
CA ILE A 432 -21.89 0.31 39.02
C ILE A 432 -21.62 -0.32 40.38
N GLY A 433 -20.50 0.00 41.02
CA GLY A 433 -20.06 -0.75 42.19
C GLY A 433 -20.81 -0.46 43.49
N TYR A 434 -21.33 0.76 43.72
CA TYR A 434 -22.09 1.07 44.95
C TYR A 434 -23.30 0.16 45.22
N PRO A 435 -24.22 -0.07 44.27
CA PRO A 435 -25.33 -0.99 44.50
C PRO A 435 -24.82 -2.42 44.79
N LEU A 436 -23.78 -2.88 44.10
CA LEU A 436 -23.20 -4.20 44.36
C LEU A 436 -22.68 -4.32 45.79
N LEU A 437 -21.89 -3.35 46.25
CA LEU A 437 -21.34 -3.34 47.61
C LEU A 437 -22.40 -3.18 48.69
N LYS A 438 -23.45 -2.39 48.41
CA LYS A 438 -24.55 -2.19 49.36
C LYS A 438 -25.32 -3.48 49.62
N HIS A 439 -25.46 -4.30 48.59
CA HIS A 439 -26.21 -5.55 48.63
C HIS A 439 -25.32 -6.79 48.82
N ASN A 440 -24.02 -6.63 49.10
CA ASN A 440 -23.04 -7.72 49.24
C ASN A 440 -22.96 -8.64 48.00
N ARG A 441 -22.97 -8.04 46.81
CA ARG A 441 -22.98 -8.71 45.50
C ARG A 441 -21.73 -8.41 44.67
N GLU A 442 -20.69 -7.83 45.25
CA GLU A 442 -19.46 -7.44 44.58
C GLU A 442 -18.75 -8.58 43.84
N SER A 443 -18.87 -9.82 44.32
CA SER A 443 -18.27 -11.01 43.70
C SER A 443 -18.87 -11.36 42.33
N GLY A 444 -20.05 -10.83 42.00
CA GLY A 444 -20.71 -11.05 40.72
C GLY A 444 -20.13 -10.20 39.58
N LEU A 445 -19.40 -9.13 39.86
CA LEU A 445 -18.77 -8.30 38.83
C LEU A 445 -17.53 -9.01 38.27
N LYS A 446 -17.53 -9.35 36.98
CA LYS A 446 -16.46 -10.12 36.33
C LYS A 446 -15.56 -9.28 35.43
N GLU A 447 -16.09 -8.20 34.89
CA GLU A 447 -15.37 -7.31 33.99
C GLU A 447 -15.98 -5.91 34.10
N ILE A 448 -15.16 -4.87 33.96
CA ILE A 448 -15.63 -3.49 33.87
C ILE A 448 -14.86 -2.73 32.80
N TYR A 449 -15.62 -2.01 31.97
CA TYR A 449 -15.13 -1.06 30.99
C TYR A 449 -15.46 0.36 31.45
N THR A 450 -14.53 1.28 31.27
CA THR A 450 -14.70 2.70 31.57
C THR A 450 -14.31 3.53 30.37
N GLU A 451 -15.08 4.56 30.02
CA GLU A 451 -14.71 5.36 28.83
C GLU A 451 -13.41 6.13 29.00
N ARG A 452 -13.13 6.56 30.23
CA ARG A 452 -11.86 7.14 30.66
C ARG A 452 -11.13 6.17 31.57
N GLU A 453 -9.81 6.22 31.54
CA GLU A 453 -8.96 5.47 32.48
C GLU A 453 -9.37 5.75 33.94
N PRO A 454 -9.44 4.71 34.81
CA PRO A 454 -9.79 4.90 36.21
C PRO A 454 -8.90 5.92 36.92
N CYS A 455 -9.52 6.88 37.61
CA CYS A 455 -8.83 7.96 38.31
C CYS A 455 -7.73 7.47 39.28
N GLN A 456 -6.50 8.00 39.15
CA GLN A 456 -5.31 7.66 39.97
C GLN A 456 -5.12 8.57 41.20
N LEU A 457 -5.73 9.75 41.20
CA LEU A 457 -5.81 10.77 42.26
C LEU A 457 -7.22 10.83 42.86
N SER A 458 -7.44 11.68 43.86
CA SER A 458 -8.71 11.70 44.63
C SER A 458 -9.93 12.07 43.77
N PRO A 459 -11.00 11.26 43.75
CA PRO A 459 -11.11 9.91 44.34
C PRO A 459 -10.43 8.83 43.47
N LYS A 460 -9.61 8.01 44.12
CA LYS A 460 -8.76 7.00 43.49
C LYS A 460 -9.58 5.78 43.05
N CYS A 461 -10.08 5.78 41.82
CA CYS A 461 -10.94 4.72 41.30
C CYS A 461 -10.14 3.43 41.02
N ASP A 462 -8.87 3.56 40.61
CA ASP A 462 -7.92 2.46 40.43
C ASP A 462 -7.74 1.61 41.71
N GLN A 463 -7.59 2.26 42.87
CA GLN A 463 -7.44 1.63 44.18
C GLN A 463 -8.78 1.19 44.75
N TRP A 464 -9.86 1.90 44.42
CA TRP A 464 -11.20 1.55 44.89
C TRP A 464 -11.66 0.23 44.28
N LEU A 465 -11.49 0.06 42.96
CA LEU A 465 -11.79 -1.20 42.29
C LEU A 465 -11.01 -2.37 42.91
N ASN A 466 -9.70 -2.21 43.09
CA ASN A 466 -8.85 -3.23 43.70
C ASN A 466 -9.22 -3.56 45.16
N MET A 467 -9.74 -2.58 45.91
CA MET A 467 -10.07 -2.77 47.32
C MET A 467 -11.36 -3.55 47.53
N TYR A 468 -12.33 -3.35 46.65
CA TYR A 468 -13.72 -3.76 46.87
C TYR A 468 -14.20 -4.86 45.92
N PHE A 469 -13.46 -5.13 44.85
CA PHE A 469 -13.81 -6.16 43.88
C PHE A 469 -12.68 -7.18 43.76
N ASP A 470 -12.95 -8.23 42.99
CA ASP A 470 -12.01 -9.32 42.74
C ASP A 470 -10.63 -8.78 42.29
N PRO A 471 -9.51 -9.22 42.88
CA PRO A 471 -8.18 -8.85 42.43
C PRO A 471 -7.93 -9.16 40.94
N ASP A 472 -8.61 -10.17 40.39
CA ASP A 472 -8.53 -10.58 38.98
C ASP A 472 -9.60 -9.91 38.10
N LEU A 473 -10.32 -8.91 38.63
CA LEU A 473 -11.30 -8.13 37.87
C LEU A 473 -10.64 -7.53 36.63
N LYS A 474 -11.16 -7.93 35.45
CA LYS A 474 -10.70 -7.37 34.17
C LYS A 474 -11.20 -5.95 34.03
N VAL A 475 -10.28 -5.00 33.89
CA VAL A 475 -10.59 -3.58 33.75
C VAL A 475 -10.05 -3.07 32.44
N THR A 476 -10.91 -2.44 31.65
CA THR A 476 -10.55 -1.88 30.34
C THR A 476 -11.00 -0.44 30.22
N HIS A 477 -10.28 0.35 29.41
CA HIS A 477 -10.66 1.74 29.15
C HIS A 477 -10.38 2.18 27.72
N SER A 478 -10.99 3.28 27.27
CA SER A 478 -10.76 3.77 25.89
C SER A 478 -9.95 5.06 25.80
N ALA A 479 -10.22 6.06 26.65
CA ALA A 479 -9.48 7.31 26.68
C ALA A 479 -8.51 7.31 27.86
N ASP A 480 -7.22 7.55 27.60
CA ASP A 480 -6.26 7.76 28.67
C ASP A 480 -6.62 9.01 29.46
N TYR A 481 -6.42 8.96 30.78
CA TYR A 481 -6.83 10.04 31.67
C TYR A 481 -5.80 10.26 32.76
N ASP A 482 -4.72 10.96 32.40
CA ASP A 482 -3.63 11.29 33.32
C ASP A 482 -4.00 12.46 34.24
N GLN A 483 -4.34 12.16 35.49
CA GLN A 483 -4.68 13.18 36.49
C GLN A 483 -3.50 14.04 36.96
N SER A 484 -2.26 13.75 36.57
CA SER A 484 -1.11 14.62 36.80
C SER A 484 -1.14 15.87 35.89
N GLU A 485 -1.82 15.80 34.74
CA GLU A 485 -2.04 16.93 33.85
C GLU A 485 -3.07 17.91 34.47
N LYS A 486 -2.60 19.14 34.73
CA LYS A 486 -3.38 20.22 35.36
C LYS A 486 -4.35 20.87 34.38
N ASN A 487 -4.04 20.83 33.08
CA ASN A 487 -4.88 21.39 32.05
C ASN A 487 -6.00 20.39 31.67
N LEU A 488 -7.22 20.68 32.10
CA LEU A 488 -8.41 19.86 31.82
C LEU A 488 -8.61 19.57 30.32
N TYR A 489 -8.32 20.54 29.45
CA TYR A 489 -8.46 20.38 28.01
C TYR A 489 -7.48 19.33 27.47
N ARG A 490 -6.23 19.33 27.94
CA ARG A 490 -5.22 18.34 27.51
C ARG A 490 -5.50 16.97 28.10
N ARG A 491 -5.87 16.93 29.38
CA ARG A 491 -6.21 15.69 30.09
C ARG A 491 -7.39 14.97 29.47
N ASP A 492 -8.40 15.71 29.02
CA ASP A 492 -9.64 15.15 28.45
C ASP A 492 -9.64 15.11 26.92
N ARG A 493 -8.47 15.24 26.26
CA ARG A 493 -8.40 15.34 24.80
C ARG A 493 -8.96 14.11 24.11
N GLU A 494 -8.48 12.91 24.48
CA GLU A 494 -8.88 11.65 23.80
C GLU A 494 -10.38 11.39 23.95
N HIS A 495 -10.95 11.62 25.14
CA HIS A 495 -12.38 11.43 25.36
C HIS A 495 -13.21 12.40 24.52
N ARG A 496 -12.81 13.68 24.44
CA ARG A 496 -13.55 14.69 23.66
C ARG A 496 -13.50 14.45 22.16
N GLU A 497 -12.36 13.99 21.64
CA GLU A 497 -12.23 13.59 20.25
C GLU A 497 -13.15 12.41 19.94
N TYR A 498 -13.09 11.36 20.76
CA TYR A 498 -13.99 10.20 20.66
C TYR A 498 -15.48 10.61 20.71
N MET A 499 -15.88 11.48 21.65
CA MET A 499 -17.26 11.96 21.74
C MET A 499 -17.72 12.71 20.48
N GLY A 500 -16.85 13.54 19.91
CA GLY A 500 -17.16 14.28 18.70
C GLY A 500 -17.37 13.38 17.48
N GLU A 501 -16.61 12.28 17.39
CA GLU A 501 -16.79 11.27 16.35
C GLU A 501 -18.05 10.43 16.57
N LEU A 502 -18.28 9.99 17.81
CA LEU A 502 -19.45 9.20 18.19
C LEU A 502 -20.75 9.96 17.90
N GLU A 503 -20.81 11.24 18.26
CA GLU A 503 -21.98 12.10 18.00
C GLU A 503 -22.27 12.21 16.50
N LYS A 504 -21.23 12.38 15.66
CA LYS A 504 -21.39 12.43 14.20
C LYS A 504 -21.90 11.12 13.64
N ARG A 505 -21.35 9.98 14.12
CA ARG A 505 -21.73 8.63 13.68
C ARG A 505 -23.18 8.31 14.02
N HIS A 506 -23.58 8.54 15.26
CA HIS A 506 -24.96 8.31 15.70
C HIS A 506 -25.97 9.19 14.95
N LYS A 507 -25.62 10.46 14.69
CA LYS A 507 -26.48 11.36 13.91
C LYS A 507 -26.62 10.96 12.44
N SER A 508 -25.56 10.43 11.82
CA SER A 508 -25.63 10.00 10.41
C SER A 508 -26.36 8.68 10.25
N GLN A 509 -26.24 7.76 11.21
CA GLN A 509 -26.85 6.44 11.17
C GLN A 509 -28.28 6.41 11.69
N GLY A 510 -28.66 7.35 12.56
CA GLY A 510 -29.98 7.34 13.23
C GLY A 510 -30.14 6.21 14.25
N ALA A 511 -29.05 5.55 14.61
CA ALA A 511 -28.97 4.42 15.54
C ALA A 511 -27.58 4.42 16.24
N PRO A 512 -27.43 3.72 17.37
CA PRO A 512 -26.14 3.57 18.06
C PRO A 512 -25.11 2.73 17.29
#